data_AF-A0AA88RFQ5-F1
#
_entry.id   AF-A0AA88RFQ5-F1
#
_cell.length_a   1.000
_cell.length_b   1.000
_cell.length_c   1.000
_cell.angle_alpha   90.00
_cell.angle_beta   90.00
_cell.angle_gamma   90.00
#
_symmetry.space_group_name_H-M   'P 1'
#
loop_
_entity.id
_entity.type
_entity.pdbx_description
1 polymer ?
#
loop_
_entity_poly.entity_id
_entity_poly.type
_entity_poly.pdbx_seq_one_letter_code
_entity_poly.pdbx_strand_id
1 'polypeptide(L)'
;MSLFRTLAKRCTSLARSSRYMSNIPEDSVYGGPKPQNHNQRVTLTHLRQKHRKGEPITMVTAYDYPSAIHLDSAGIDICLVEDSASMVVHGHDTTLPITLDEMLVHCRAVARSAKRPLLVGDLPFGTYESSSHQVEFLCVTVLNSWKKAEFIRL
;
A
#
# COMPACT_ATOMS: atom_id res chain seq x y z
N MET A 1 -40.75 -11.21 42.93
CA MET A 1 -41.24 -10.63 41.66
C MET A 1 -40.06 -10.10 40.86
N SER A 2 -39.34 -11.03 40.23
CA SER A 2 -38.11 -10.84 39.46
C SER A 2 -38.47 -10.70 37.99
N LEU A 3 -38.71 -9.49 37.46
CA LEU A 3 -38.91 -9.30 36.01
C LEU A 3 -38.82 -7.84 35.51
N PHE A 4 -37.86 -7.01 35.97
CA PHE A 4 -37.79 -5.59 35.54
C PHE A 4 -36.38 -5.02 35.27
N ARG A 5 -35.40 -5.85 34.86
CA ARG A 5 -34.03 -5.37 34.54
C ARG A 5 -33.46 -5.77 33.18
N THR A 6 -34.27 -6.28 32.24
CA THR A 6 -33.75 -6.91 31.01
C THR A 6 -34.23 -6.27 29.71
N LEU A 7 -34.42 -4.94 29.64
CA LEU A 7 -34.95 -4.29 28.43
C LEU A 7 -34.35 -2.90 28.08
N ALA A 8 -33.20 -2.52 28.65
CA ALA A 8 -32.59 -1.20 28.43
C ALA A 8 -31.19 -1.23 27.77
N LYS A 9 -30.87 -2.26 26.97
CA LYS A 9 -29.57 -2.39 26.28
C LYS A 9 -29.67 -2.57 24.75
N ARG A 10 -30.77 -2.16 24.12
CA ARG A 10 -31.01 -2.48 22.70
C ARG A 10 -31.47 -1.31 21.83
N CYS A 11 -30.94 -0.11 22.06
CA CYS A 11 -31.24 1.04 21.20
C CYS A 11 -29.99 1.91 20.94
N THR A 12 -28.98 1.33 20.31
CA THR A 12 -27.88 2.06 19.67
C THR A 12 -27.48 1.33 18.37
N SER A 13 -28.38 1.26 17.40
CA SER A 13 -28.03 0.74 16.07
C SER A 13 -28.85 1.38 14.94
N LEU A 14 -29.03 2.70 14.96
CA LEU A 14 -29.70 3.43 13.89
C LEU A 14 -28.83 4.62 13.48
N ALA A 15 -27.81 4.34 12.68
CA ALA A 15 -27.27 5.22 11.64
C ALA A 15 -26.07 4.54 10.97
N ARG A 16 -26.31 3.47 10.20
CA ARG A 16 -25.41 3.08 9.13
C ARG A 16 -26.26 2.96 7.88
N SER A 17 -26.43 4.10 7.21
CA SER A 17 -27.00 4.16 5.86
C SER A 17 -26.11 3.29 4.98
N SER A 18 -26.57 2.06 4.77
CA SER A 18 -26.00 1.10 3.85
C SER A 18 -26.29 1.65 2.46
N ARG A 19 -25.25 2.09 1.74
CA ARG A 19 -25.34 2.38 0.31
C ARG A 19 -25.51 1.06 -0.43
N TYR A 20 -26.74 0.59 -0.48
CA TYR A 20 -27.20 -0.54 -1.29
C TYR A 20 -27.30 -0.10 -2.76
N MET A 21 -26.19 0.03 -3.51
CA MET A 21 -26.22 -0.02 -4.99
C MET A 21 -24.81 -0.29 -5.55
N SER A 22 -24.23 -1.42 -5.19
CA SER A 22 -23.27 -2.09 -6.06
C SER A 22 -23.59 -3.57 -6.00
N ASN A 23 -24.09 -4.14 -7.10
CA ASN A 23 -24.16 -5.58 -7.24
C ASN A 23 -22.75 -6.13 -7.02
N ILE A 24 -22.51 -6.79 -5.89
CA ILE A 24 -21.36 -7.67 -5.74
C ILE A 24 -21.82 -8.97 -6.40
N PRO A 25 -21.26 -9.37 -7.56
CA PRO A 25 -21.61 -10.65 -8.14
C PRO A 25 -21.22 -11.72 -7.11
N GLU A 26 -22.19 -12.53 -6.68
CA GLU A 26 -21.94 -13.70 -5.85
C GLU A 26 -21.02 -14.63 -6.64
N ASP A 27 -19.89 -14.99 -6.02
CA ASP A 27 -18.85 -15.87 -6.55
C ASP A 27 -18.36 -15.52 -7.96
N SER A 28 -17.66 -14.39 -8.08
CA SER A 28 -16.89 -14.07 -9.28
C SER A 28 -15.86 -15.17 -9.54
N VAL A 29 -15.97 -15.80 -10.72
CA VAL A 29 -14.98 -16.73 -11.32
C VAL A 29 -13.55 -16.16 -11.27
N TYR A 30 -13.41 -14.83 -11.21
CA TYR A 30 -12.23 -14.14 -10.73
C TYR A 30 -12.36 -13.91 -9.24
N GLY A 31 -11.87 -14.84 -8.41
CA GLY A 31 -11.76 -14.66 -6.97
C GLY A 31 -10.77 -13.54 -6.68
N GLY A 32 -11.25 -12.30 -6.76
CA GLY A 32 -10.48 -11.13 -6.39
C GLY A 32 -9.99 -11.24 -4.95
N PRO A 33 -8.95 -10.50 -4.58
CA PRO A 33 -8.43 -10.51 -3.22
C PRO A 33 -9.57 -10.30 -2.22
N LYS A 34 -9.69 -11.20 -1.23
CA LYS A 34 -10.71 -11.05 -0.18
C LYS A 34 -10.55 -9.66 0.47
N PRO A 35 -11.65 -8.96 0.77
CA PRO A 35 -11.58 -7.63 1.37
C PRO A 35 -10.77 -7.69 2.67
N GLN A 36 -9.61 -7.05 2.67
CA GLN A 36 -8.68 -7.07 3.80
C GLN A 36 -9.20 -6.18 4.94
N ASN A 37 -8.78 -6.51 6.17
CA ASN A 37 -9.15 -5.71 7.33
C ASN A 37 -8.47 -4.33 7.25
N HIS A 38 -9.27 -3.28 7.05
CA HIS A 38 -8.82 -1.89 6.88
C HIS A 38 -8.06 -1.31 8.11
N ASN A 39 -8.09 -2.01 9.25
CA ASN A 39 -7.58 -1.51 10.53
C ASN A 39 -6.22 -2.10 10.94
N GLN A 40 -5.57 -2.93 10.11
CA GLN A 40 -4.27 -3.53 10.41
C GLN A 40 -3.22 -3.21 9.35
N ARG A 41 -2.13 -2.54 9.77
CA ARG A 41 -0.96 -2.28 8.92
C ARG A 41 -0.34 -3.60 8.46
N VAL A 42 -0.06 -3.69 7.17
CA VAL A 42 0.61 -4.83 6.55
C VAL A 42 2.09 -4.75 6.91
N THR A 43 2.60 -5.81 7.51
CA THR A 43 4.00 -5.96 7.91
C THR A 43 4.60 -7.18 7.23
N LEU A 44 5.93 -7.32 7.25
CA LEU A 44 6.60 -8.51 6.72
C LEU A 44 6.10 -9.82 7.37
N THR A 45 5.79 -9.79 8.67
CA THR A 45 5.21 -10.95 9.37
C THR A 45 3.84 -11.32 8.81
N HIS A 46 3.01 -10.33 8.48
CA HIS A 46 1.71 -10.54 7.86
C HIS A 46 1.84 -11.19 6.48
N LEU A 47 2.73 -10.68 5.62
CA LEU A 47 2.99 -11.26 4.30
C LEU A 47 3.52 -12.68 4.39
N ARG A 48 4.44 -12.96 5.34
CA ARG A 48 4.95 -14.31 5.60
C ARG A 48 3.84 -15.28 6.03
N GLN A 49 2.88 -14.80 6.83
CA GLN A 49 1.71 -15.58 7.23
C GLN A 49 0.79 -15.85 6.04
N LYS A 50 0.50 -14.86 5.19
CA LYS A 50 -0.30 -15.04 3.95
C LYS A 50 0.34 -16.09 3.04
N HIS A 51 1.64 -15.98 2.79
CA HIS A 51 2.40 -16.95 2.00
C HIS A 51 2.28 -18.37 2.57
N ARG A 52 2.45 -18.55 3.89
CA ARG A 52 2.32 -19.87 4.55
C ARG A 52 0.91 -20.46 4.46
N LYS A 53 -0.12 -19.62 4.38
CA LYS A 53 -1.52 -20.03 4.25
C LYS A 53 -1.94 -20.27 2.79
N GLY A 54 -1.07 -19.96 1.82
CA GLY A 54 -1.42 -19.97 0.40
C GLY A 54 -2.39 -18.85 0.00
N GLU A 55 -2.48 -17.78 0.81
CA GLU A 55 -3.27 -16.60 0.45
C GLU A 55 -2.49 -15.71 -0.53
N PRO A 56 -3.10 -15.26 -1.63
CA PRO A 56 -2.40 -14.42 -2.60
C PRO A 56 -2.00 -13.08 -1.99
N ILE A 57 -0.77 -12.66 -2.29
CA ILE A 57 -0.22 -11.35 -1.92
C ILE A 57 -0.41 -10.40 -3.11
N THR A 58 -0.99 -9.23 -2.84
CA THR A 58 -1.29 -8.22 -3.85
C THR A 58 -0.30 -7.07 -3.77
N MET A 59 0.23 -6.68 -4.93
CA MET A 59 1.16 -5.58 -5.05
C MET A 59 0.76 -4.71 -6.24
N VAL A 60 0.69 -3.40 -6.02
CA VAL A 60 0.36 -2.43 -7.07
C VAL A 60 1.28 -1.23 -6.93
N THR A 61 1.67 -0.65 -8.06
CA THR A 61 2.50 0.55 -8.10
C THR A 61 1.67 1.81 -7.88
N ALA A 62 2.22 2.77 -7.16
CA ALA A 62 1.62 4.09 -7.01
C ALA A 62 2.72 5.14 -6.98
N TYR A 63 2.47 6.28 -7.62
CA TYR A 63 3.46 7.37 -7.73
C TYR A 63 2.97 8.66 -7.08
N ASP A 64 1.69 8.76 -6.76
CA ASP A 64 1.07 9.98 -6.27
C ASP A 64 0.12 9.72 -5.08
N TYR A 65 -0.30 10.82 -4.46
CA TYR A 65 -1.18 10.80 -3.31
C TYR A 65 -2.55 10.12 -3.59
N PRO A 66 -3.30 10.48 -4.64
CA PRO A 66 -4.62 9.91 -4.88
C PRO A 66 -4.57 8.43 -5.26
N SER A 67 -3.60 7.97 -6.07
CA SER A 67 -3.51 6.54 -6.40
C SER A 67 -3.25 5.70 -5.16
N ALA A 68 -2.40 6.19 -4.26
CA ALA A 68 -2.14 5.51 -3.00
C ALA A 68 -3.36 5.50 -2.04
N ILE A 69 -4.25 6.49 -2.08
CA ILE A 69 -5.55 6.42 -1.35
C ILE A 69 -6.41 5.29 -1.91
N HIS A 70 -6.53 5.20 -3.23
CA HIS A 70 -7.35 4.17 -3.88
C HIS A 70 -6.79 2.78 -3.60
N LEU A 71 -5.47 2.61 -3.67
CA LEU A 71 -4.77 1.37 -3.35
C LEU A 71 -5.01 0.94 -1.89
N ASP A 72 -4.91 1.88 -0.95
CA ASP A 72 -5.16 1.60 0.47
C ASP A 72 -6.62 1.15 0.69
N SER A 73 -7.57 1.88 0.08
CA SER A 73 -9.01 1.59 0.12
C SER A 73 -9.37 0.26 -0.53
N ALA A 74 -8.64 -0.13 -1.58
CA ALA A 74 -8.83 -1.39 -2.30
C ALA A 74 -8.29 -2.62 -1.54
N GLY A 75 -7.59 -2.43 -0.40
CA GLY A 75 -7.11 -3.56 0.38
C GLY A 75 -5.81 -4.18 -0.13
N ILE A 76 -5.05 -3.51 -1.00
CA ILE A 76 -3.78 -4.01 -1.56
C ILE A 76 -2.72 -4.17 -0.47
N ASP A 77 -1.95 -5.27 -0.48
CA ASP A 77 -1.01 -5.57 0.61
C ASP A 77 0.27 -4.72 0.53
N ILE A 78 0.79 -4.52 -0.67
CA ILE A 78 2.06 -3.83 -0.93
C ILE A 78 1.84 -2.68 -1.92
N CYS A 79 2.35 -1.50 -1.56
CA CYS A 79 2.42 -0.34 -2.44
C CYS A 79 3.86 -0.14 -2.88
N LEU A 80 4.11 -0.24 -4.18
CA LEU A 80 5.43 -0.13 -4.78
C LEU A 80 5.62 1.25 -5.42
N VAL A 81 6.73 1.92 -5.15
CA VAL A 81 7.17 3.13 -5.84
C VAL A 81 8.43 2.79 -6.62
N GLU A 82 8.32 2.68 -7.95
CA GLU A 82 9.40 2.21 -8.81
C GLU A 82 9.79 3.25 -9.89
N ASP A 83 10.91 3.00 -10.56
CA ASP A 83 11.50 3.87 -11.59
C ASP A 83 10.64 4.00 -12.86
N SER A 84 9.65 3.13 -13.05
CA SER A 84 8.66 3.24 -14.13
C SER A 84 7.82 4.52 -14.07
N ALA A 85 7.87 5.26 -12.96
CA ALA A 85 7.40 6.64 -12.88
C ALA A 85 7.96 7.53 -14.01
N SER A 86 9.19 7.26 -14.46
CA SER A 86 9.82 7.97 -15.58
C SER A 86 8.98 7.91 -16.86
N MET A 87 8.42 6.73 -17.17
CA MET A 87 7.61 6.54 -18.37
C MET A 87 6.15 6.94 -18.12
N VAL A 88 5.57 6.47 -17.02
CA VAL A 88 4.14 6.60 -16.74
C VAL A 88 3.77 8.02 -16.31
N VAL A 89 4.64 8.69 -15.53
CA VAL A 89 4.37 10.01 -14.96
C VAL A 89 5.08 11.11 -15.74
N HIS A 90 6.35 10.90 -16.09
CA HIS A 90 7.16 11.93 -16.77
C HIS A 90 7.13 11.83 -18.30
N GLY A 91 6.62 10.73 -18.86
CA GLY A 91 6.48 10.56 -20.31
C GLY A 91 7.80 10.33 -21.04
N HIS A 92 8.83 9.83 -20.34
CA HIS A 92 10.09 9.41 -20.96
C HIS A 92 9.93 8.09 -21.72
N ASP A 93 10.78 7.88 -22.72
CA ASP A 93 10.80 6.64 -23.51
C ASP A 93 11.43 5.45 -22.74
N THR A 94 12.21 5.74 -21.70
CA THR A 94 12.91 4.75 -20.87
C THR A 94 12.90 5.16 -19.39
N THR A 95 13.27 4.27 -18.48
CA THR A 95 13.38 4.58 -17.03
C THR A 95 14.72 5.20 -16.61
N LEU A 96 15.69 5.27 -17.53
CA LEU A 96 17.03 5.80 -17.27
C LEU A 96 17.11 7.27 -16.85
N PRO A 97 16.25 8.21 -17.32
CA PRO A 97 16.44 9.62 -17.03
C PRO A 97 15.94 10.03 -15.65
N ILE A 98 15.25 9.15 -14.91
CA ILE A 98 14.70 9.50 -13.60
C ILE A 98 15.80 9.65 -12.57
N THR A 99 15.75 10.76 -11.84
CA THR A 99 16.69 11.08 -10.78
C THR A 99 16.19 10.55 -9.43
N LEU A 100 17.12 10.40 -8.48
CA LEU A 100 16.77 10.07 -7.10
C LEU A 100 15.81 11.11 -6.48
N ASP A 101 16.03 12.38 -6.74
CA ASP A 101 15.23 13.45 -6.15
C ASP A 101 13.77 13.39 -6.63
N GLU A 102 13.55 13.04 -7.90
CA GLU A 102 12.21 12.80 -8.45
C GLU A 102 11.55 11.58 -7.79
N MET A 103 12.28 10.47 -7.64
CA MET A 103 11.81 9.29 -6.91
C MET A 103 11.42 9.63 -5.46
N LEU A 104 12.21 10.46 -4.77
CA LEU A 104 11.92 10.89 -3.41
C LEU A 104 10.62 11.72 -3.33
N VAL A 105 10.29 12.51 -4.35
CA VAL A 105 9.02 13.25 -4.41
C VAL A 105 7.84 12.28 -4.50
N HIS A 106 7.90 11.27 -5.36
CA HIS A 106 6.86 10.24 -5.48
C HIS A 106 6.69 9.43 -4.19
N CYS A 107 7.81 8.97 -3.62
CA CYS A 107 7.83 8.32 -2.33
C CYS A 107 7.11 9.18 -1.27
N ARG A 108 7.53 10.44 -1.09
CA ARG A 108 6.92 11.35 -0.11
C ARG A 108 5.42 11.57 -0.36
N ALA A 109 4.98 11.62 -1.62
CA ALA A 109 3.57 11.74 -1.95
C ALA A 109 2.77 10.50 -1.49
N VAL A 110 3.26 9.30 -1.80
CA VAL A 110 2.64 8.01 -1.43
C VAL A 110 2.62 7.79 0.09
N ALA A 111 3.70 8.12 0.80
CA ALA A 111 3.74 7.94 2.26
C ALA A 111 2.72 8.79 3.02
N ARG A 112 2.28 9.92 2.45
CA ARG A 112 1.27 10.79 3.06
C ARG A 112 -0.12 10.17 3.03
N SER A 113 -0.44 9.35 2.02
CA SER A 113 -1.76 8.73 1.86
C SER A 113 -1.81 7.30 2.40
N ALA A 114 -0.84 6.45 2.04
CA ALA A 114 -0.86 5.04 2.39
C ALA A 114 -0.69 4.82 3.90
N LYS A 115 -1.73 4.32 4.57
CA LYS A 115 -1.72 4.04 6.03
C LYS A 115 -1.55 2.57 6.33
N ARG A 116 -2.18 1.70 5.54
CA ARG A 116 -2.20 0.26 5.74
C ARG A 116 -1.12 -0.53 4.97
N PRO A 117 -0.90 -0.33 3.66
CA PRO A 117 -0.05 -1.22 2.88
C PRO A 117 1.42 -1.11 3.28
N LEU A 118 2.18 -2.17 3.01
CA LEU A 118 3.63 -2.15 3.13
C LEU A 118 4.19 -1.25 2.01
N LEU A 119 4.95 -0.23 2.38
CA LEU A 119 5.59 0.68 1.42
C LEU A 119 6.95 0.12 1.00
N VAL A 120 7.10 -0.07 -0.30
CA VAL A 120 8.34 -0.50 -0.96
C VAL A 120 8.73 0.57 -1.97
N GLY A 121 9.99 0.97 -1.98
CA GLY A 121 10.53 1.90 -2.98
C GLY A 121 11.74 1.31 -3.67
N ASP A 122 11.83 1.51 -4.97
CA ASP A 122 12.98 1.05 -5.75
C ASP A 122 14.06 2.13 -5.81
N LEU A 123 15.32 1.69 -5.91
CA LEU A 123 16.42 2.57 -6.25
C LEU A 123 16.45 2.78 -7.77
N PRO A 124 16.61 4.03 -8.24
CA PRO A 124 16.65 4.29 -9.68
C PRO A 124 17.88 3.65 -10.32
N PHE A 125 17.75 3.28 -11.58
CA PHE A 125 18.80 2.60 -12.33
C PHE A 125 20.14 3.35 -12.28
N GLY A 126 21.24 2.60 -12.19
CA GLY A 126 22.60 3.15 -12.14
C GLY A 126 23.04 3.62 -10.75
N THR A 127 22.16 3.63 -9.74
CA THR A 127 22.55 3.99 -8.38
C THR A 127 23.07 2.84 -7.52
N TYR A 128 22.82 1.59 -7.95
CA TYR A 128 23.22 0.39 -7.21
C TYR A 128 24.37 -0.42 -7.84
N GLU A 129 24.76 -0.11 -9.07
CA GLU A 129 25.76 -0.88 -9.83
C GLU A 129 27.23 -0.55 -9.46
N SER A 130 27.49 0.64 -8.88
CA SER A 130 28.88 1.11 -8.74
C SER A 130 29.60 0.54 -7.52
N SER A 131 28.96 0.57 -6.33
CA SER A 131 29.58 0.07 -5.09
C SER A 131 28.55 -0.15 -3.99
N SER A 132 28.83 -1.11 -3.10
CA SER A 132 28.02 -1.37 -1.91
C SER A 132 27.87 -0.15 -0.98
N HIS A 133 28.90 0.69 -0.88
CA HIS A 133 28.87 1.92 -0.08
C HIS A 133 27.88 2.95 -0.64
N GLN A 134 27.77 3.06 -1.97
CA GLN A 134 26.82 3.96 -2.61
C GLN A 134 25.37 3.51 -2.35
N VAL A 135 25.11 2.21 -2.46
CA VAL A 135 23.79 1.61 -2.16
C VAL A 135 23.39 1.89 -0.72
N GLU A 136 24.31 1.71 0.23
CA GLU A 136 24.03 1.92 1.65
C GLU A 136 23.69 3.39 1.94
N PHE A 137 24.49 4.33 1.44
CA PHE A 137 24.23 5.76 1.60
C PHE A 137 22.88 6.18 1.01
N LEU A 138 22.55 5.63 -0.16
CA LEU A 138 21.31 5.91 -0.85
C LEU A 138 20.09 5.36 -0.10
N CYS A 139 20.19 4.11 0.34
CA CYS A 139 19.18 3.45 1.15
C CYS A 139 18.87 4.27 2.41
N VAL A 140 19.91 4.73 3.12
CA VAL A 140 19.77 5.61 4.29
C VAL A 140 19.10 6.94 3.93
N THR A 141 19.48 7.55 2.81
CA THR A 141 18.88 8.82 2.35
C THR A 141 17.39 8.67 2.05
N VAL A 142 17.00 7.59 1.38
CA VAL A 142 15.61 7.26 1.08
C VAL A 142 14.84 6.98 2.37
N LEU A 143 15.36 6.13 3.27
CA LEU A 143 14.72 5.82 4.55
C LEU A 143 14.54 7.07 5.43
N ASN A 144 15.53 7.95 5.49
CA ASN A 144 15.43 9.20 6.26
C ASN A 144 14.43 10.19 5.66
N SER A 145 14.42 10.31 4.33
CA SER A 145 13.44 11.14 3.61
C SER A 145 12.04 10.56 3.69
N TRP A 146 11.94 9.25 3.83
CA TRP A 146 10.72 8.48 3.77
C TRP A 146 10.53 7.79 5.12
N LYS A 147 10.23 8.57 6.15
CA LYS A 147 10.05 8.12 7.57
C LYS A 147 9.09 6.94 7.78
N LYS A 148 8.37 6.52 6.74
CA LYS A 148 7.37 5.45 6.73
C LYS A 148 7.72 4.28 5.81
N ALA A 149 8.81 4.39 5.04
CA ALA A 149 9.32 3.31 4.22
C ALA A 149 9.70 2.12 5.10
N GLU A 150 9.28 0.93 4.70
CA GLU A 150 9.65 -0.29 5.41
C GLU A 150 10.64 -1.14 4.61
N PHE A 151 10.71 -0.95 3.30
CA PHE A 151 11.59 -1.74 2.44
C PHE A 151 12.06 -0.95 1.22
N ILE A 152 13.29 -1.24 0.79
CA ILE A 152 13.86 -0.74 -0.45
C ILE A 152 14.22 -1.93 -1.34
N ARG A 153 13.82 -1.86 -2.60
CA ARG A 153 14.17 -2.86 -3.61
C ARG A 153 15.29 -2.31 -4.50
N LEU A 154 16.24 -3.22 -4.78
CA LEU A 154 17.42 -3.00 -5.61
C LEU A 154 17.13 -3.44 -7.04
#